data_AF-A0A9P4TV94-F1
#
_entry.id   AF-A0A9P4TV94-F1
#
_cell.length_a   1.000
_cell.length_b   1.000
_cell.length_c   1.000
_cell.angle_alpha   90.00
_cell.angle_beta   90.00
_cell.angle_gamma   90.00
#
_symmetry.space_group_name_H-M   'P 1'
#
loop_
_entity.id
_entity.type
_entity.pdbx_description
1 polymer ?
#
loop_
_entity_poly.entity_id
_entity_poly.type
_entity_poly.pdbx_seq_one_letter_code
_entity_poly.pdbx_strand_id
1 'polypeptide(L)'
;MQSIEDPARNAGEAWQPNYLRGLASLQDLKIPPPSKVVTFTGEFLQSTFGGIEWSPGLYFKPVSAGDCLLPTRTYYAINATCEPYLPTKSGTHGAKLVPFFNNVDTTDGDAAYENVPLFISAAKRGNNRFGDNEYIYFGTYSQTRWSDKLDYDRIREHVPDEVKFFWAEQLSDPGRPDWVTRCLMKHMIPQPEYEGVLPNSSAASDVTVDEKDLNKQMDKDVRRYIRELRAWEKDASLKAKLLKKENILVAFGNADADADPGLRLWWEYLECVGFDNGFYDMLVGLQAKQKR
;
A
#
# COMPACT_ATOMS: atom_id res chain seq x y z
N MET A 1 33.06 -19.98 22.86
CA MET A 1 32.96 -19.60 21.43
C MET A 1 32.15 -20.69 20.75
N GLN A 2 30.84 -20.46 20.57
CA GLN A 2 29.95 -21.39 19.88
C GLN A 2 29.84 -20.95 18.43
N SER A 3 30.02 -21.93 17.54
CA SER A 3 30.01 -21.79 16.09
C SER A 3 28.72 -21.14 15.62
N ILE A 4 28.90 -20.06 14.87
CA ILE A 4 27.91 -19.52 13.92
C ILE A 4 27.83 -20.52 12.77
N GLU A 5 26.68 -20.58 12.10
CA GLU A 5 26.32 -21.47 10.97
C GLU A 5 25.67 -22.80 11.35
N ASP A 6 24.36 -22.73 11.54
CA ASP A 6 23.47 -23.81 11.12
C ASP A 6 22.27 -23.18 10.36
N PRO A 7 22.27 -23.16 9.01
CA PRO A 7 21.20 -22.58 8.21
C PRO A 7 19.96 -23.47 8.11
N ALA A 8 19.88 -24.57 8.86
CA ALA A 8 18.74 -25.51 8.82
C ALA A 8 17.68 -25.27 9.91
N ARG A 9 17.47 -24.03 10.38
CA ARG A 9 16.38 -23.71 11.30
C ARG A 9 15.09 -23.32 10.57
N ASN A 10 14.18 -24.28 10.56
CA ASN A 10 12.72 -24.17 10.41
C ASN A 10 12.15 -24.18 8.97
N ALA A 11 12.23 -25.32 8.30
CA ALA A 11 11.34 -25.68 7.18
C ALA A 11 9.89 -25.98 7.63
N GLY A 12 9.32 -25.15 8.52
CA GLY A 12 8.00 -25.40 9.13
C GLY A 12 7.20 -24.17 9.57
N GLU A 13 7.80 -22.97 9.57
CA GLU A 13 7.05 -21.71 9.76
C GLU A 13 7.06 -20.93 8.45
N ALA A 14 5.88 -20.56 7.95
CA ALA A 14 5.78 -19.62 6.85
C ALA A 14 6.44 -18.30 7.27
N TRP A 15 7.38 -17.81 6.45
CA TRP A 15 8.13 -16.59 6.73
C TRP A 15 7.18 -15.40 6.98
N GLN A 16 7.53 -14.51 7.92
CA GLN A 16 6.80 -13.28 8.21
C GLN A 16 7.77 -12.11 8.46
N PRO A 17 7.36 -10.87 8.16
CA PRO A 17 8.10 -9.66 8.51
C PRO A 17 8.48 -9.61 9.99
N ASN A 18 9.67 -9.08 10.29
CA ASN A 18 10.22 -9.08 11.64
C ASN A 18 9.30 -8.42 12.67
N TYR A 19 8.67 -7.32 12.30
CA TYR A 19 7.74 -6.59 13.17
C TYR A 19 6.60 -7.49 13.67
N LEU A 20 5.95 -8.24 12.77
CA LEU A 20 4.82 -9.10 13.11
C LEU A 20 5.19 -10.23 14.07
N ARG A 21 6.42 -10.75 13.97
CA ARG A 21 6.92 -11.81 14.85
C ARG A 21 7.09 -11.36 16.30
N GLY A 22 7.21 -10.05 16.53
CA GLY A 22 7.29 -9.45 17.86
C GLY A 22 5.93 -9.15 18.49
N LEU A 23 4.83 -9.27 17.75
CA LEU A 23 3.49 -8.94 18.23
C LEU A 23 2.93 -10.08 19.08
N ALA A 24 2.23 -9.72 20.16
CA ALA A 24 1.59 -10.69 21.03
C ALA A 24 0.35 -11.29 20.36
N SER A 25 0.27 -12.62 20.33
CA SER A 25 -0.94 -13.30 19.87
C SER A 25 -2.13 -13.01 20.77
N LEU A 26 -3.27 -12.67 20.19
CA LEU A 26 -4.51 -12.46 20.93
C LEU A 26 -5.07 -13.81 21.38
N GLN A 27 -5.47 -13.86 22.66
CA GLN A 27 -6.11 -15.02 23.28
C GLN A 27 -7.61 -14.73 23.50
N ASP A 28 -8.38 -15.80 23.68
CA ASP A 28 -9.80 -15.74 24.08
C ASP A 28 -10.75 -14.94 23.15
N LEU A 29 -10.36 -14.76 21.89
CA LEU A 29 -11.24 -14.17 20.88
C LEU A 29 -12.44 -15.09 20.61
N LYS A 30 -13.64 -14.55 20.80
CA LYS A 30 -14.89 -15.23 20.43
C LYS A 30 -15.07 -15.10 18.92
N ILE A 31 -14.51 -16.05 18.18
CA ILE A 31 -14.60 -16.13 16.72
C ILE A 31 -15.52 -17.30 16.36
N PRO A 32 -16.50 -17.13 15.47
CA PRO A 32 -17.33 -18.24 15.01
C PRO A 32 -16.47 -19.40 14.44
N PRO A 33 -16.84 -20.66 14.70
CA PRO A 33 -16.12 -21.79 14.11
C PRO A 33 -16.24 -21.75 12.58
N PRO A 34 -15.25 -22.27 11.82
CA PRO A 34 -15.26 -22.20 10.35
C PRO A 34 -16.53 -22.69 9.67
N SER A 35 -17.25 -23.65 10.28
CA SER A 35 -18.52 -24.18 9.77
C SER A 35 -19.71 -23.21 9.89
N LYS A 36 -19.58 -22.14 10.67
CA LYS A 36 -20.62 -21.11 10.91
C LYS A 36 -20.20 -19.72 10.46
N VAL A 37 -19.03 -19.57 9.85
CA VAL A 37 -18.58 -18.30 9.28
C VAL A 37 -19.45 -17.95 8.09
N VAL A 38 -19.99 -16.74 8.10
CA VAL A 38 -20.77 -16.16 7.00
C VAL A 38 -19.82 -15.35 6.12
N THR A 39 -19.99 -15.50 4.81
CA THR A 39 -19.32 -14.68 3.80
C THR A 39 -20.19 -13.49 3.37
N PHE A 40 -19.53 -12.46 2.87
CA PHE A 40 -20.11 -11.23 2.37
C PHE A 40 -19.64 -11.00 0.94
N THR A 41 -20.52 -10.62 0.02
CA THR A 41 -20.08 -10.30 -1.35
C THR A 41 -19.37 -8.95 -1.39
N GLY A 42 -18.46 -8.75 -2.34
CA GLY A 42 -17.84 -7.43 -2.56
C GLY A 42 -18.89 -6.33 -2.79
N GLU A 43 -19.96 -6.64 -3.52
CA GLU A 43 -21.09 -5.72 -3.74
C GLU A 43 -21.83 -5.38 -2.44
N PHE A 44 -22.03 -6.35 -1.55
CA PHE A 44 -22.62 -6.10 -0.24
C PHE A 44 -21.75 -5.14 0.58
N LEU A 45 -20.44 -5.36 0.62
CA LEU A 45 -19.51 -4.49 1.35
C LEU A 45 -19.53 -3.07 0.77
N GLN A 46 -19.44 -2.94 -0.56
CA GLN A 46 -19.46 -1.65 -1.23
C GLN A 46 -20.81 -0.91 -1.09
N SER A 47 -21.94 -1.60 -1.16
CA SER A 47 -23.26 -0.97 -0.95
C SER A 47 -23.52 -0.59 0.51
N THR A 48 -22.98 -1.35 1.47
CA THR A 48 -23.15 -1.10 2.90
C THR A 48 -22.23 0.02 3.41
N PHE A 49 -20.96 0.01 3.00
CA PHE A 49 -19.95 0.93 3.51
C PHE A 49 -19.63 2.07 2.55
N GLY A 50 -19.83 1.89 1.24
CA GLY A 50 -19.39 2.81 0.21
C GLY A 50 -17.87 2.88 0.13
N GLY A 51 -17.39 4.08 -0.20
CA GLY A 51 -15.97 4.40 -0.20
C GLY A 51 -15.30 4.30 -1.57
N ILE A 52 -14.17 4.99 -1.68
CA ILE A 52 -13.23 4.92 -2.80
C ILE A 52 -12.00 4.14 -2.34
N GLU A 53 -11.36 3.45 -3.27
CA GLU A 53 -10.10 2.77 -2.97
C GLU A 53 -9.00 3.80 -2.69
N TRP A 54 -8.51 3.81 -1.46
CA TRP A 54 -7.49 4.72 -0.97
C TRP A 54 -6.09 4.15 -1.19
N SER A 55 -5.90 2.90 -0.81
CA SER A 55 -4.74 2.06 -1.18
C SER A 55 -5.29 0.70 -1.61
N PRO A 56 -4.48 -0.17 -2.26
CA PRO A 56 -5.01 -1.42 -2.78
C PRO A 56 -5.75 -2.27 -1.74
N GLY A 57 -7.05 -2.50 -1.95
CA GLY A 57 -7.92 -3.20 -1.01
C GLY A 57 -8.23 -2.47 0.30
N LEU A 58 -7.87 -1.19 0.45
CA LEU A 58 -8.25 -0.30 1.54
C LEU A 58 -9.22 0.75 1.00
N TYR A 59 -10.44 0.78 1.51
CA TYR A 59 -11.50 1.67 1.06
C TYR A 59 -11.79 2.70 2.13
N PHE A 60 -11.85 3.97 1.72
CA PHE A 60 -12.18 5.11 2.58
C PHE A 60 -13.41 5.82 2.04
N LYS A 61 -14.37 6.15 2.91
CA LYS A 61 -15.54 6.97 2.57
C LYS A 61 -15.30 8.42 3.03
N PRO A 62 -15.03 9.37 2.12
CA PRO A 62 -14.81 10.77 2.47
C PRO A 62 -16.01 11.38 3.22
N VAL A 63 -15.78 12.37 4.09
CA VAL A 63 -16.86 12.97 4.91
C VAL A 63 -17.94 13.60 4.03
N SER A 64 -17.55 14.26 2.93
CA SER A 64 -18.48 14.84 1.95
C SER A 64 -19.42 13.82 1.30
N ALA A 65 -19.08 12.53 1.31
CA ALA A 65 -19.91 11.46 0.75
C ALA A 65 -21.06 11.00 1.68
N GLY A 66 -21.31 11.73 2.77
CA GLY A 66 -22.46 11.53 3.67
C GLY A 66 -22.21 10.56 4.83
N ASP A 67 -23.28 10.01 5.39
CA ASP A 67 -23.18 9.13 6.58
C ASP A 67 -22.45 7.82 6.28
N CYS A 68 -21.71 7.30 7.25
CA CYS A 68 -21.00 6.03 7.15
C CYS A 68 -21.30 5.16 8.37
N LEU A 69 -21.56 3.87 8.13
CA LEU A 69 -21.78 2.90 9.21
C LEU A 69 -20.49 2.62 10.01
N LEU A 70 -19.33 2.84 9.39
CA LEU A 70 -18.03 2.64 9.99
C LEU A 70 -17.58 3.91 10.73
N PRO A 71 -17.28 3.85 12.03
CA PRO A 71 -16.79 5.01 12.78
C PRO A 71 -15.49 5.58 12.18
N THR A 72 -14.61 4.71 11.71
CA THR A 72 -13.34 5.03 11.05
C THR A 72 -13.51 5.42 9.59
N ARG A 73 -14.73 5.28 9.04
CA ARG A 73 -15.06 5.47 7.62
C ARG A 73 -14.17 4.69 6.65
N THR A 74 -13.50 3.66 7.15
CA THR A 74 -12.44 2.94 6.44
C THR A 74 -12.61 1.44 6.67
N TYR A 75 -12.40 0.62 5.64
CA TYR A 75 -12.35 -0.84 5.75
C TYR A 75 -11.38 -1.45 4.74
N TYR A 76 -10.86 -2.63 5.06
CA TYR A 76 -10.10 -3.42 4.11
C TYR A 76 -11.00 -4.48 3.46
N ALA A 77 -10.97 -4.59 2.14
CA ALA A 77 -11.50 -5.74 1.41
C ALA A 77 -10.41 -6.24 0.44
N ILE A 78 -9.67 -7.24 0.89
CA ILE A 78 -8.44 -7.69 0.22
C ILE A 78 -8.68 -9.02 -0.48
N ASN A 79 -8.28 -9.08 -1.76
CA ASN A 79 -8.22 -10.35 -2.47
C ASN A 79 -6.95 -11.11 -2.08
N ALA A 80 -7.10 -12.29 -1.47
CA ALA A 80 -5.97 -13.11 -1.05
C ALA A 80 -5.12 -13.65 -2.22
N THR A 81 -5.63 -13.70 -3.44
CA THR A 81 -5.00 -14.38 -4.60
C THR A 81 -3.56 -13.93 -4.87
N CYS A 82 -3.19 -12.70 -4.55
CA CYS A 82 -1.84 -12.17 -4.76
C CYS A 82 -1.19 -11.64 -3.47
N GLU A 83 -1.72 -12.01 -2.30
CA GLU A 83 -1.25 -11.50 -1.00
C GLU A 83 -0.84 -12.66 -0.07
N PRO A 84 0.42 -13.12 -0.15
CA PRO A 84 0.87 -14.33 0.56
C PRO A 84 1.04 -14.16 2.08
N TYR A 85 1.08 -12.92 2.57
CA TYR A 85 1.39 -12.60 3.97
C TYR A 85 0.19 -12.15 4.80
N LEU A 86 -1.02 -12.28 4.25
CA LEU A 86 -2.24 -11.97 4.98
C LEU A 86 -2.42 -12.86 6.21
N PRO A 87 -3.22 -12.42 7.20
CA PRO A 87 -3.64 -13.25 8.32
C PRO A 87 -4.13 -14.63 7.89
N THR A 88 -3.52 -15.69 8.41
CA THR A 88 -3.84 -17.09 8.05
C THR A 88 -5.14 -17.57 8.69
N LYS A 89 -5.65 -16.87 9.70
CA LYS A 89 -7.00 -17.05 10.28
C LYS A 89 -7.45 -15.77 10.97
N SER A 90 -8.75 -15.62 11.20
CA SER A 90 -9.28 -14.50 11.99
C SER A 90 -8.59 -14.45 13.35
N GLY A 91 -8.26 -13.26 13.83
CA GLY A 91 -7.52 -13.07 15.09
C GLY A 91 -5.99 -13.19 15.01
N THR A 92 -5.40 -13.34 13.82
CA THR A 92 -3.93 -13.37 13.64
C THR A 92 -3.43 -12.12 12.94
N HIS A 93 -2.17 -11.74 13.18
CA HIS A 93 -1.54 -10.64 12.45
C HIS A 93 -1.14 -11.07 11.03
N GLY A 94 -0.89 -10.09 10.17
CA GLY A 94 -0.37 -10.30 8.83
C GLY A 94 0.14 -9.00 8.22
N ALA A 95 0.42 -9.05 6.92
CA ALA A 95 0.75 -7.87 6.14
C ALA A 95 0.28 -8.07 4.69
N LYS A 96 0.08 -6.96 4.00
CA LYS A 96 -0.07 -6.94 2.54
C LYS A 96 1.10 -6.21 1.90
N LEU A 97 1.33 -6.48 0.63
CA LEU A 97 2.40 -5.86 -0.15
C LEU A 97 1.83 -4.80 -1.07
N VAL A 98 2.33 -3.57 -0.99
CA VAL A 98 1.88 -2.48 -1.87
C VAL A 98 3.05 -1.78 -2.55
N PRO A 99 2.89 -1.33 -3.81
CA PRO A 99 3.96 -0.61 -4.51
C PRO A 99 4.04 0.85 -4.06
N PHE A 100 2.90 1.48 -3.76
CA PHE A 100 2.78 2.89 -3.43
C PHE A 100 1.68 3.11 -2.40
N PHE A 101 1.86 4.14 -1.57
CA PHE A 101 0.81 4.70 -0.72
C PHE A 101 0.24 5.95 -1.37
N ASN A 102 -1.07 6.12 -1.23
CA ASN A 102 -1.72 7.35 -1.65
C ASN A 102 -1.46 8.44 -0.61
N ASN A 103 -0.68 9.44 -1.00
CA ASN A 103 -0.31 10.59 -0.16
C ASN A 103 -1.00 11.87 -0.65
N VAL A 104 -2.22 11.75 -1.20
CA VAL A 104 -2.99 12.93 -1.59
C VAL A 104 -3.57 13.55 -0.34
N ASP A 105 -3.10 14.75 0.02
CA ASP A 105 -3.71 15.56 1.07
C ASP A 105 -5.16 15.86 0.68
N THR A 106 -6.12 15.24 1.35
CA THR A 106 -7.53 15.51 1.13
C THR A 106 -8.06 16.43 2.22
N THR A 107 -8.74 17.51 1.81
CA THR A 107 -9.45 18.41 2.73
C THR A 107 -10.64 17.74 3.44
N ASP A 108 -10.93 16.48 3.08
CA ASP A 108 -12.13 15.71 3.44
C ASP A 108 -11.81 14.57 4.43
N GLY A 109 -10.66 14.67 5.11
CA GLY A 109 -10.09 13.67 6.01
C GLY A 109 -9.27 12.61 5.27
N ASP A 110 -8.49 11.83 6.02
CA ASP A 110 -7.66 10.74 5.49
C ASP A 110 -8.22 9.37 5.91
N ALA A 111 -7.79 8.31 5.21
CA ALA A 111 -8.07 6.95 5.63
C ALA A 111 -7.53 6.70 7.06
N ALA A 112 -8.39 6.15 7.91
CA ALA A 112 -7.96 5.72 9.24
C ALA A 112 -7.24 4.38 9.12
N TYR A 113 -6.13 4.23 9.85
CA TYR A 113 -5.36 2.99 9.91
C TYR A 113 -5.50 2.26 11.24
N GLU A 114 -6.29 2.80 12.17
CA GLU A 114 -6.55 2.21 13.48
C GLU A 114 -7.99 1.71 13.57
N ASN A 115 -8.18 0.55 14.19
CA ASN A 115 -9.50 -0.05 14.44
C ASN A 115 -10.34 -0.25 13.17
N VAL A 116 -9.69 -0.68 12.08
CA VAL A 116 -10.28 -0.86 10.76
C VAL A 116 -10.76 -2.31 10.58
N PRO A 117 -12.01 -2.57 10.17
CA PRO A 117 -12.45 -3.92 9.88
C PRO A 117 -11.75 -4.49 8.65
N LEU A 118 -11.29 -5.74 8.76
CA LEU A 118 -10.60 -6.45 7.69
C LEU A 118 -11.48 -7.55 7.11
N PHE A 119 -11.65 -7.53 5.79
CA PHE A 119 -12.31 -8.55 5.01
C PHE A 119 -11.32 -9.16 4.01
N ILE A 120 -11.26 -10.49 3.93
CA ILE A 120 -10.35 -11.20 3.00
C ILE A 120 -11.14 -12.19 2.16
N SER A 121 -10.85 -12.25 0.86
CA SER A 121 -11.52 -13.17 -0.06
C SER A 121 -11.32 -14.65 0.34
N ALA A 122 -12.39 -15.44 0.21
CA ALA A 122 -12.41 -16.85 0.60
C ALA A 122 -11.72 -17.78 -0.42
N ALA A 123 -11.52 -17.30 -1.66
CA ALA A 123 -11.02 -18.06 -2.81
C ALA A 123 -9.73 -18.86 -2.57
N LYS A 124 -8.78 -18.28 -1.84
CA LYS A 124 -7.44 -18.88 -1.70
C LYS A 124 -7.30 -19.90 -0.57
N ARG A 125 -8.37 -20.17 0.18
CA ARG A 125 -8.30 -21.06 1.37
C ARG A 125 -8.62 -22.52 1.08
N GLY A 126 -8.61 -22.94 -0.19
CA GLY A 126 -8.90 -24.33 -0.57
C GLY A 126 -10.33 -24.77 -0.29
N ASN A 127 -11.21 -23.83 0.05
CA ASN A 127 -12.63 -24.08 0.23
C ASN A 127 -13.35 -23.71 -1.06
N ASN A 128 -13.53 -24.69 -1.96
CA ASN A 128 -14.44 -24.60 -3.12
C ASN A 128 -15.92 -24.35 -2.73
N ARG A 129 -16.20 -24.06 -1.46
CA ARG A 129 -17.52 -23.71 -0.93
C ARG A 129 -17.90 -22.26 -1.22
N PHE A 130 -16.92 -21.40 -1.46
CA PHE A 130 -17.14 -19.96 -1.60
C PHE A 130 -16.65 -19.46 -2.96
N GLY A 131 -17.35 -18.48 -3.51
CA GLY A 131 -16.99 -17.85 -4.79
C GLY A 131 -15.83 -16.85 -4.66
N ASP A 132 -15.22 -16.50 -5.78
CA ASP A 132 -14.06 -15.58 -5.82
C ASP A 132 -14.35 -14.15 -5.32
N ASN A 133 -15.64 -13.79 -5.25
CA ASN A 133 -16.12 -12.48 -4.80
C ASN A 133 -16.74 -12.54 -3.38
N GLU A 134 -16.49 -13.60 -2.63
CA GLU A 134 -16.96 -13.75 -1.26
C GLU A 134 -15.83 -13.47 -0.26
N TYR A 135 -16.13 -12.64 0.73
CA TYR A 135 -15.20 -12.15 1.73
C TYR A 135 -15.61 -12.59 3.12
N ILE A 136 -14.63 -12.92 3.95
CA ILE A 136 -14.82 -13.27 5.36
C ILE A 136 -14.35 -12.09 6.20
N TYR A 137 -15.07 -11.76 7.27
CA TYR A 137 -14.60 -10.81 8.28
C TYR A 137 -13.52 -11.45 9.18
N PHE A 138 -12.33 -10.85 9.21
CA PHE A 138 -11.16 -11.35 9.93
C PHE A 138 -10.97 -10.76 11.32
N GLY A 139 -11.75 -9.73 11.63
CA GLY A 139 -11.62 -8.93 12.85
C GLY A 139 -11.29 -7.48 12.54
N THR A 140 -10.87 -6.78 13.58
CA THR A 140 -10.49 -5.38 13.56
C THR A 140 -8.97 -5.29 13.64
N TYR A 141 -8.38 -4.43 12.80
CA TYR A 141 -6.94 -4.32 12.60
C TYR A 141 -6.48 -2.88 12.71
N SER A 142 -5.25 -2.70 13.16
CA SER A 142 -4.56 -1.42 13.19
C SER A 142 -3.21 -1.52 12.49
N GLN A 143 -2.69 -0.38 12.06
CA GLN A 143 -1.30 -0.21 11.67
C GLN A 143 -0.64 0.79 12.62
N THR A 144 -0.08 0.27 13.71
CA THR A 144 0.56 1.08 14.78
C THR A 144 1.99 1.49 14.45
N ARG A 145 2.53 0.98 13.33
CA ARG A 145 3.89 1.25 12.84
C ARG A 145 3.86 1.62 11.36
N TRP A 146 4.72 2.56 10.99
CA TRP A 146 4.97 2.92 9.60
C TRP A 146 5.42 1.72 8.75
N SER A 147 5.01 1.74 7.49
CA SER A 147 5.31 0.72 6.50
C SER A 147 6.82 0.65 6.20
N ASP A 148 7.39 -0.55 6.17
CA ASP A 148 8.80 -0.76 5.82
C ASP A 148 8.93 -1.07 4.33
N LYS A 149 9.85 -0.40 3.61
CA LYS A 149 10.18 -0.68 2.20
C LYS A 149 10.99 -1.98 2.13
N LEU A 150 10.68 -2.85 1.18
CA LEU A 150 11.49 -4.03 0.93
C LEU A 150 12.77 -3.62 0.19
N ASP A 151 13.90 -4.18 0.63
CA ASP A 151 15.16 -4.14 -0.12
C ASP A 151 15.12 -5.12 -1.31
N TYR A 152 16.17 -5.08 -2.13
CA TYR A 152 16.31 -5.96 -3.29
C TYR A 152 16.23 -7.45 -2.91
N ASP A 153 16.99 -7.88 -1.91
CA ASP A 153 17.09 -9.28 -1.52
C ASP A 153 15.74 -9.81 -1.04
N ARG A 154 14.98 -9.04 -0.25
CA ARG A 154 13.63 -9.40 0.20
C ARG A 154 12.65 -9.52 -0.96
N ILE A 155 12.73 -8.66 -1.97
CA ILE A 155 11.93 -8.79 -3.20
C ILE A 155 12.27 -10.09 -3.93
N ARG A 156 13.55 -10.48 -3.97
CA ARG A 156 14.00 -11.69 -4.66
C ARG A 156 13.65 -12.98 -3.91
N GLU A 157 13.86 -13.01 -2.61
CA GLU A 157 13.76 -14.22 -1.79
C GLU A 157 12.34 -14.49 -1.26
N HIS A 158 11.59 -13.42 -0.97
CA HIS A 158 10.33 -13.52 -0.24
C HIS A 158 9.12 -12.96 -0.99
N VAL A 159 9.27 -12.38 -2.18
CA VAL A 159 8.10 -12.00 -2.98
C VAL A 159 7.93 -12.99 -4.14
N PRO A 160 6.88 -13.82 -4.11
CA PRO A 160 6.60 -14.76 -5.19
C PRO A 160 6.43 -14.05 -6.53
N ASP A 161 6.76 -14.76 -7.61
CA ASP A 161 6.68 -14.20 -8.98
C ASP A 161 5.26 -13.79 -9.34
N GLU A 162 4.24 -14.53 -8.89
CA GLU A 162 2.84 -14.22 -9.13
C GLU A 162 2.45 -12.85 -8.56
N VAL A 163 3.01 -12.45 -7.42
CA VAL A 163 2.78 -11.14 -6.81
C VAL A 163 3.42 -10.03 -7.65
N LYS A 164 4.62 -10.26 -8.17
CA LYS A 164 5.31 -9.31 -9.07
C LYS A 164 4.56 -9.19 -10.41
N PHE A 165 4.07 -10.30 -10.96
CA PHE A 165 3.25 -10.30 -12.17
C PHE A 165 1.93 -9.56 -11.97
N PHE A 166 1.27 -9.78 -10.84
CA PHE A 166 0.05 -9.07 -10.47
C PHE A 166 0.30 -7.56 -10.40
N TRP A 167 1.31 -7.12 -9.64
CA TRP A 167 1.61 -5.69 -9.54
C TRP A 167 2.06 -5.09 -10.86
N ALA A 168 2.83 -5.81 -11.67
CA ALA A 168 3.21 -5.33 -12.99
C ALA A 168 1.99 -5.11 -13.90
N GLU A 169 0.99 -5.99 -13.81
CA GLU A 169 -0.27 -5.83 -14.52
C GLU A 169 -1.07 -4.63 -14.01
N GLN A 170 -1.29 -4.52 -12.69
CA GLN A 170 -2.02 -3.39 -12.09
C GLN A 170 -1.35 -2.03 -12.36
N LEU A 171 -0.01 -1.96 -12.29
CA LEU A 171 0.74 -0.72 -12.49
C LEU A 171 0.86 -0.31 -13.96
N SER A 172 0.75 -1.26 -14.88
CA SER A 172 0.76 -0.98 -16.33
C SER A 172 -0.64 -0.75 -16.91
N ASP A 173 -1.70 -1.03 -16.14
CA ASP A 173 -3.09 -0.82 -16.57
C ASP A 173 -3.34 0.65 -16.95
N PRO A 174 -3.82 0.93 -18.18
CA PRO A 174 -4.21 2.28 -18.59
C PRO A 174 -5.32 2.92 -17.75
N GLY A 175 -6.16 2.10 -17.11
CA GLY A 175 -7.27 2.51 -16.24
C GLY A 175 -6.88 2.68 -14.77
N ARG A 176 -5.60 2.52 -14.40
CA ARG A 176 -5.15 2.71 -13.02
C ARG A 176 -5.42 4.15 -12.52
N PRO A 177 -5.55 4.37 -11.20
CA PRO A 177 -5.78 5.70 -10.65
C PRO A 177 -4.67 6.71 -10.99
N ASP A 178 -5.05 7.98 -11.16
CA ASP A 178 -4.12 9.07 -11.48
C ASP A 178 -3.00 9.23 -10.44
N TRP A 179 -3.32 8.99 -9.15
CA TRP A 179 -2.33 9.06 -8.09
C TRP A 179 -1.22 8.01 -8.26
N VAL A 180 -1.55 6.80 -8.72
CA VAL A 180 -0.57 5.75 -9.05
C VAL A 180 0.33 6.19 -10.20
N THR A 181 -0.26 6.81 -11.23
CA THR A 181 0.52 7.36 -12.36
C THR A 181 1.50 8.42 -11.90
N ARG A 182 1.12 9.29 -10.95
CA ARG A 182 2.05 10.28 -10.36
C ARG A 182 3.16 9.62 -9.55
N CYS A 183 2.88 8.55 -8.82
CA CYS A 183 3.90 7.79 -8.09
C CYS A 183 4.89 7.13 -9.06
N LEU A 184 4.40 6.47 -10.11
CA LEU A 184 5.24 5.87 -11.17
C LEU A 184 6.09 6.92 -11.87
N MET A 185 5.51 8.08 -12.19
CA MET A 185 6.22 9.20 -12.81
C MET A 185 7.42 9.64 -11.95
N LYS A 186 7.19 9.91 -10.66
CA LYS A 186 8.25 10.34 -9.73
C LYS A 186 9.31 9.26 -9.50
N HIS A 187 8.90 8.00 -9.47
CA HIS A 187 9.77 6.87 -9.15
C HIS A 187 10.65 6.44 -10.33
N MET A 188 10.06 6.30 -11.52
CA MET A 188 10.75 5.77 -12.70
C MET A 188 11.50 6.85 -13.49
N ILE A 189 11.16 8.12 -13.28
CA ILE A 189 11.66 9.23 -14.08
C ILE A 189 12.10 10.33 -13.12
N PRO A 190 13.36 10.29 -12.66
CA PRO A 190 13.88 11.22 -11.68
C PRO A 190 13.56 12.67 -12.05
N GLN A 191 13.04 13.42 -11.08
CA GLN A 191 12.82 14.85 -11.22
C GLN A 191 14.18 15.55 -11.36
N PRO A 192 14.33 16.56 -12.22
CA PRO A 192 15.58 17.33 -12.28
C PRO A 192 15.86 17.95 -10.92
N GLU A 193 17.13 17.99 -10.53
CA GLU A 193 17.58 18.64 -9.30
C GLU A 193 17.81 20.14 -9.52
N TYR A 194 17.61 20.94 -8.48
CA TYR A 194 17.91 22.37 -8.56
C TYR A 194 19.40 22.62 -8.39
N GLU A 195 20.07 22.99 -9.48
CA GLU A 195 21.50 23.34 -9.50
C GLU A 195 21.75 24.86 -9.47
N GLY A 196 20.72 25.66 -9.22
CA GLY A 196 20.82 27.13 -9.22
C GLY A 196 21.37 27.72 -7.93
N VAL A 197 21.60 29.03 -7.93
CA VAL A 197 22.11 29.75 -6.76
C VAL A 197 21.11 29.70 -5.60
N LEU A 198 21.56 29.23 -4.43
CA LEU A 198 20.76 29.22 -3.20
C LEU A 198 20.93 30.51 -2.39
N PRO A 199 19.89 30.91 -1.61
CA PRO A 199 20.01 31.97 -0.62
C PRO A 199 21.11 31.60 0.38
N ASN A 200 22.09 32.50 0.58
CA ASN A 200 23.22 32.32 1.50
C ASN A 200 24.26 31.27 1.09
N SER A 201 24.44 30.97 -0.20
CA SER A 201 25.59 30.19 -0.70
C SER A 201 26.94 30.93 -0.59
N SER A 202 27.11 31.78 0.42
CA SER A 202 28.36 32.46 0.78
C SER A 202 29.34 31.52 1.50
N ALA A 203 29.50 30.30 0.98
CA ALA A 203 30.67 29.49 1.29
C ALA A 203 31.85 30.04 0.46
N ALA A 204 32.59 30.95 1.07
CA ALA A 204 33.97 31.30 0.73
C ALA A 204 34.23 31.99 -0.63
N SER A 205 33.93 33.28 -0.72
CA SER A 205 34.81 34.19 -1.47
C SER A 205 34.60 35.63 -1.03
N ASP A 206 35.73 36.29 -0.76
CA ASP A 206 35.94 37.64 -0.24
C ASP A 206 35.58 38.73 -1.29
N VAL A 207 34.45 38.54 -1.97
CA VAL A 207 33.96 39.42 -3.04
C VAL A 207 32.61 39.96 -2.58
N THR A 208 32.52 41.27 -2.44
CA THR A 208 31.24 41.99 -2.26
C THR A 208 30.40 41.83 -3.52
N VAL A 209 29.73 40.68 -3.67
CA VAL A 209 28.73 40.47 -4.72
C VAL A 209 27.53 41.34 -4.37
N ASP A 210 27.15 42.25 -5.27
CA ASP A 210 25.95 43.09 -5.10
C ASP A 210 24.73 42.17 -4.95
N GLU A 211 24.02 42.30 -3.81
CA GLU A 211 22.80 41.56 -3.51
C GLU A 211 21.77 41.66 -4.65
N LYS A 212 21.74 42.77 -5.38
CA LYS A 212 20.85 42.94 -6.54
C LYS A 212 21.19 42.01 -7.68
N ASP A 213 22.47 41.76 -7.94
CA ASP A 213 22.90 40.88 -9.02
C ASP A 213 22.78 39.41 -8.62
N LEU A 214 23.01 39.07 -7.34
CA LEU A 214 22.70 37.75 -6.78
C LEU A 214 21.20 37.43 -6.91
N ASN A 215 20.34 38.38 -6.55
CA ASN A 215 18.89 38.21 -6.66
C ASN A 215 18.41 38.05 -8.11
N LYS A 216 18.98 38.80 -9.07
CA LYS A 216 18.67 38.61 -10.50
C LYS A 216 19.10 37.23 -11.00
N GLN A 217 20.28 36.76 -10.57
CA GLN A 217 20.78 35.46 -10.97
C GLN A 217 19.92 34.33 -10.37
N MET A 218 19.53 34.45 -9.11
CA MET A 218 18.61 33.52 -8.44
C MET A 218 17.24 33.47 -9.15
N ASP A 219 16.65 34.62 -9.49
CA ASP A 219 15.38 34.67 -10.24
C ASP A 219 15.52 33.99 -11.62
N LYS A 220 16.63 34.20 -12.32
CA LYS A 220 16.91 33.54 -13.60
C LYS A 220 17.05 32.02 -13.45
N ASP A 221 17.76 31.56 -12.44
CA ASP A 221 17.97 30.12 -12.19
C ASP A 221 16.68 29.44 -11.72
N VAL A 222 15.88 30.07 -10.86
CA VAL A 222 14.55 29.59 -10.48
C VAL A 222 13.64 29.51 -11.70
N ARG A 223 13.60 30.52 -12.57
CA ARG A 223 12.82 30.47 -13.82
C ARG A 223 13.31 29.40 -14.79
N ARG A 224 14.62 29.13 -14.84
CA ARG A 224 15.17 28.01 -15.63
C ARG A 224 14.64 26.68 -15.08
N TYR A 225 14.81 26.45 -13.79
CA TYR A 225 14.37 25.24 -13.13
C TYR A 225 12.86 25.01 -13.25
N ILE A 226 12.03 26.04 -13.09
CA ILE A 226 10.58 25.93 -13.30
C ILE A 226 10.24 25.47 -14.73
N ARG A 227 10.99 25.92 -15.74
CA ARG A 227 10.79 25.46 -17.12
C ARG A 227 11.20 24.01 -17.30
N GLU A 228 12.31 23.59 -16.69
CA GLU A 228 12.76 22.20 -16.68
C GLU A 228 11.74 21.30 -16.00
N LEU A 229 11.20 21.71 -14.85
CA LEU A 229 10.14 20.99 -14.14
C LEU A 229 8.87 20.81 -14.98
N ARG A 230 8.43 21.86 -15.68
CA ARG A 230 7.25 21.77 -16.57
C ARG A 230 7.50 20.84 -17.75
N ALA A 231 8.71 20.86 -18.31
CA ALA A 231 9.09 19.97 -19.39
C ALA A 231 9.15 18.51 -18.91
N TRP A 232 9.78 18.28 -17.75
CA TRP A 232 9.83 16.99 -17.07
C TRP A 232 8.43 16.46 -16.78
N GLU A 233 7.53 17.25 -16.18
CA GLU A 233 6.18 16.79 -15.84
C GLU A 233 5.41 16.30 -17.07
N LYS A 234 5.51 17.02 -18.20
CA LYS A 234 4.87 16.63 -19.45
C LYS A 234 5.45 15.33 -20.02
N ASP A 235 6.77 15.23 -20.09
CA ASP A 235 7.47 14.04 -20.62
C ASP A 235 7.28 12.83 -19.72
N ALA A 236 7.47 13.01 -18.42
CA ALA A 236 7.38 11.96 -17.42
C ALA A 236 5.96 11.42 -17.30
N SER A 237 4.93 12.28 -17.37
CA SER A 237 3.53 11.85 -17.39
C SER A 237 3.22 10.99 -18.62
N LEU A 238 3.71 11.37 -19.81
CA LEU A 238 3.53 10.58 -21.03
C LEU A 238 4.24 9.22 -20.92
N LYS A 239 5.51 9.21 -20.50
CA LYS A 239 6.30 7.99 -20.31
C LYS A 239 5.66 7.06 -19.29
N ALA A 240 5.21 7.58 -18.15
CA ALA A 240 4.52 6.80 -17.13
C ALA A 240 3.24 6.14 -17.69
N LYS A 241 2.45 6.86 -18.49
CA LYS A 241 1.25 6.31 -19.14
C LYS A 241 1.56 5.22 -20.17
N LEU A 242 2.75 5.23 -20.76
CA LEU A 242 3.21 4.25 -21.75
C LEU A 242 3.98 3.07 -21.14
N LEU A 243 4.16 3.02 -19.81
CA LEU A 243 4.80 1.90 -19.14
C LEU A 243 4.02 0.61 -19.40
N LYS A 244 4.72 -0.41 -19.88
CA LYS A 244 4.18 -1.75 -20.08
C LYS A 244 4.52 -2.66 -18.92
N LYS A 245 3.81 -3.78 -18.82
CA LYS A 245 4.03 -4.83 -17.82
C LYS A 245 5.49 -5.27 -17.78
N GLU A 246 6.14 -5.42 -18.94
CA GLU A 246 7.54 -5.84 -19.03
C GLU A 246 8.49 -4.80 -18.43
N ASN A 247 8.21 -3.50 -18.59
CA ASN A 247 9.02 -2.44 -17.98
C ASN A 247 8.97 -2.54 -16.45
N ILE A 248 7.79 -2.80 -15.88
CA ILE A 248 7.61 -2.93 -14.43
C ILE A 248 8.27 -4.20 -13.89
N LEU A 249 8.16 -5.32 -14.62
CA LEU A 249 8.81 -6.58 -14.23
C LEU A 249 10.34 -6.46 -14.21
N VAL A 250 10.92 -5.79 -15.20
CA VAL A 250 12.36 -5.51 -15.23
C VAL A 250 12.75 -4.66 -14.01
N ALA A 251 11.98 -3.61 -13.69
CA ALA A 251 12.28 -2.75 -12.56
C ALA A 251 12.32 -3.48 -11.20
N PHE A 252 11.50 -4.52 -10.98
CA PHE A 252 11.63 -5.36 -9.78
C PHE A 252 12.98 -6.10 -9.68
N GLY A 253 13.65 -6.31 -10.81
CA GLY A 253 14.96 -6.97 -10.91
C GLY A 253 16.16 -6.04 -10.88
N ASN A 254 15.98 -4.74 -11.05
CA ASN A 254 17.08 -3.76 -11.05
C ASN A 254 17.62 -3.54 -9.63
N ALA A 255 18.93 -3.29 -9.52
CA ALA A 255 19.56 -2.92 -8.26
C ALA A 255 19.18 -1.49 -7.84
N ASP A 256 19.31 -1.17 -6.54
CA ASP A 256 18.92 0.16 -6.03
C ASP A 256 19.83 1.29 -6.53
N ALA A 257 21.09 0.97 -6.85
CA ALA A 257 22.10 1.91 -7.35
C ALA A 257 22.30 1.84 -8.88
N ASP A 258 21.41 1.13 -9.58
CA ASP A 258 21.47 1.04 -11.04
C ASP A 258 21.06 2.36 -11.69
N ALA A 259 21.43 2.55 -12.96
CA ALA A 259 21.06 3.72 -13.74
C ALA A 259 19.53 3.77 -13.97
N ASP A 260 18.91 2.60 -14.17
CA ASP A 260 17.46 2.46 -14.30
C ASP A 260 16.82 2.16 -12.94
N PRO A 261 15.86 2.99 -12.46
CA PRO A 261 15.31 2.84 -11.11
C PRO A 261 14.69 1.47 -10.83
N GLY A 262 15.13 0.85 -9.72
CA GLY A 262 14.50 -0.37 -9.20
C GLY A 262 13.14 -0.10 -8.54
N LEU A 263 12.17 -0.98 -8.77
CA LEU A 263 10.87 -0.95 -8.09
C LEU A 263 10.90 -1.87 -6.88
N ARG A 264 10.37 -1.39 -5.76
CA ARG A 264 10.22 -2.15 -4.52
C ARG A 264 8.78 -2.05 -4.04
N LEU A 265 8.39 -3.04 -3.24
CA LEU A 265 7.13 -3.06 -2.52
C LEU A 265 7.35 -2.59 -1.09
N TRP A 266 6.26 -2.36 -0.38
CA TRP A 266 6.22 -1.97 1.01
C TRP A 266 5.35 -2.95 1.80
N TRP A 267 5.74 -3.17 3.05
CA TRP A 267 4.88 -3.86 4.01
C TRP A 267 3.83 -2.89 4.54
N GLU A 268 2.56 -3.17 4.28
CA GLU A 268 1.45 -2.56 4.99
C GLU A 268 0.98 -3.55 6.07
N TYR A 269 1.27 -3.21 7.33
CA TYR A 269 1.07 -4.12 8.46
C TYR A 269 -0.39 -4.20 8.87
N LEU A 270 -0.86 -5.42 9.10
CA LEU A 270 -2.19 -5.73 9.59
C LEU A 270 -2.04 -6.34 10.99
N GLU A 271 -2.00 -5.48 12.01
CA GLU A 271 -2.02 -5.91 13.41
C GLU A 271 -3.46 -6.14 13.85
N CYS A 272 -3.84 -7.41 14.07
CA CYS A 272 -5.14 -7.70 14.68
C CYS A 272 -5.21 -7.08 16.09
N VAL A 273 -6.27 -6.32 16.36
CA VAL A 273 -6.55 -5.76 17.69
C VAL A 273 -7.77 -6.41 18.36
N GLY A 274 -8.55 -7.19 17.61
CA GLY A 274 -9.67 -7.94 18.16
C GLY A 274 -10.63 -8.47 17.11
N PHE A 275 -11.74 -9.03 17.57
CA PHE A 275 -12.86 -9.47 16.75
C PHE A 275 -14.16 -8.91 17.31
N ASP A 276 -14.76 -7.95 16.60
CA ASP A 276 -16.01 -7.33 17.04
C ASP A 276 -17.20 -8.21 16.66
N ASN A 277 -17.72 -8.93 17.67
CA ASN A 277 -18.88 -9.81 17.51
C ASN A 277 -20.16 -9.03 17.22
N GLY A 278 -20.34 -7.85 17.83
CA GLY A 278 -21.52 -7.03 17.61
C GLY A 278 -21.56 -6.50 16.18
N PHE A 279 -20.41 -6.06 15.67
CA PHE A 279 -20.26 -5.66 14.27
C PHE A 279 -20.51 -6.84 13.31
N TYR A 280 -19.92 -8.00 13.58
CA TYR A 280 -20.14 -9.20 12.77
C TYR A 280 -21.62 -9.61 12.71
N ASP A 281 -22.28 -9.73 13.87
CA ASP A 281 -23.69 -10.14 13.96
C ASP A 281 -24.61 -9.12 13.26
N MET A 282 -24.29 -7.83 13.35
CA MET A 282 -25.00 -6.76 12.64
C MET A 282 -24.92 -6.95 11.12
N LEU A 283 -23.73 -7.24 10.57
CA LEU A 283 -23.57 -7.48 9.13
C LEU A 283 -24.31 -8.73 8.67
N VAL A 284 -24.25 -9.82 9.44
CA VAL A 284 -25.01 -11.04 9.15
C VAL A 284 -26.51 -10.73 9.10
N GLY A 285 -27.02 -9.94 10.05
CA GLY A 285 -28.41 -9.49 10.08
C GLY A 285 -28.80 -8.62 8.89
N LEU A 286 -27.94 -7.68 8.48
CA LEU A 286 -28.17 -6.82 7.31
C LEU A 286 -28.22 -7.63 6.01
N GLN A 287 -27.27 -8.54 5.81
CA GLN A 287 -27.24 -9.41 4.63
C GLN A 287 -28.47 -10.32 4.56
N ALA A 288 -28.93 -10.85 5.70
CA ALA A 288 -30.14 -11.67 5.75
C ALA A 288 -31.41 -10.89 5.39
N LYS A 289 -31.46 -9.58 5.69
CA LYS A 289 -32.58 -8.69 5.34
C LYS A 289 -32.59 -8.32 3.85
N GLN A 290 -31.44 -8.10 3.24
CA GLN A 290 -31.35 -7.78 1.80
C GLN A 290 -31.72 -8.95 0.88
N LYS A 291 -31.63 -10.20 1.38
CA LYS A 291 -32.03 -11.40 0.65
C LYS A 291 -33.53 -11.71 0.72
N ARG A 292 -34.32 -10.92 1.47
CA ARG A 292 -35.78 -11.04 1.57
C ARG A 292 -36.46 -10.01 0.69
#